data_AF-A0A0G4E4H3-F1
#
_entry.id   AF-A0A0G4E4H3-F1
#
_cell.length_a   1.000
_cell.length_b   1.000
_cell.length_c   1.000
_cell.angle_alpha   90.00
_cell.angle_beta   90.00
_cell.angle_gamma   90.00
#
_symmetry.space_group_name_H-M   'P 1'
#
loop_
_entity.id
_entity.type
_entity.pdbx_description
1 polymer ?
#
loop_
_entity_poly.entity_id
_entity_poly.type
_entity_poly.pdbx_seq_one_letter_code
_entity_poly.pdbx_strand_id
1 'polypeptide(L)'
;MLAGVVLVGAVSAISHLTFFSSWKDGIANIEFVRDDVQLKDMANCTGGVAFIQYREDGGALHYRCPTLMMFGGYTSQPFAPWPDYVEGDSQDLATFIRDASRNAQKADPH
;
A
#
# COMPACT_ATOMS: atom_id res chain seq x y z
N MET A 1 -4.39 -14.35 29.32
CA MET A 1 -4.28 -13.01 28.71
C MET A 1 -2.87 -12.70 28.17
N LEU A 2 -1.78 -13.11 28.84
CA LEU A 2 -0.40 -12.88 28.36
C LEU A 2 -0.02 -13.61 27.04
N ALA A 3 -0.51 -14.83 26.82
CA ALA A 3 -0.19 -15.59 25.60
C ALA A 3 -0.75 -14.96 24.31
N GLY A 4 -1.90 -14.28 24.37
CA GLY A 4 -2.51 -13.64 23.20
C GLY A 4 -1.75 -12.40 22.73
N VAL A 5 -1.23 -11.59 23.66
CA VAL A 5 -0.45 -10.39 23.35
C VAL A 5 0.89 -10.75 22.68
N VAL A 6 1.54 -11.83 23.12
CA VAL A 6 2.80 -12.31 22.52
C VAL A 6 2.59 -12.79 21.08
N LEU A 7 1.50 -13.51 20.81
CA LEU A 7 1.18 -13.99 19.46
C LEU A 7 0.83 -12.83 18.52
N VAL A 8 0.01 -11.87 18.96
CA VAL A 8 -0.36 -10.71 18.13
C VAL A 8 0.86 -9.84 17.82
N GLY A 9 1.72 -9.57 18.81
CA GLY A 9 2.94 -8.78 18.60
C GLY A 9 3.90 -9.43 17.59
N ALA A 10 4.11 -10.75 17.69
CA ALA A 10 4.97 -11.48 16.76
C ALA A 10 4.41 -11.48 15.33
N VAL A 11 3.09 -11.69 15.16
CA VAL A 11 2.44 -11.67 13.84
C VAL A 11 2.49 -10.29 13.21
N SER A 12 2.25 -9.22 13.97
CA SER A 12 2.34 -7.84 13.47
C SER A 12 3.74 -7.49 12.99
N ALA A 13 4.78 -7.86 13.75
CA ALA A 13 6.17 -7.60 13.38
C ALA A 13 6.57 -8.38 12.12
N ILE A 14 6.24 -9.67 12.03
CA ILE A 14 6.53 -10.50 10.86
C ILE A 14 5.80 -9.96 9.63
N SER A 15 4.50 -9.69 9.76
CA SER A 15 3.66 -9.21 8.65
C SER A 15 4.15 -7.88 8.07
N HIS A 16 4.67 -6.98 8.90
CA HIS A 16 5.27 -5.74 8.41
C HIS A 16 6.61 -5.97 7.72
N LEU A 17 7.49 -6.73 8.35
CA LEU A 17 8.84 -6.99 7.85
C LEU A 17 8.83 -7.70 6.50
N THR A 18 7.78 -8.47 6.20
CA THR A 18 7.63 -9.19 4.93
C THR A 18 6.80 -8.44 3.88
N PHE A 19 6.18 -7.30 4.20
CA PHE A 19 5.30 -6.60 3.25
C PHE A 19 6.10 -5.84 2.18
N PHE A 20 7.01 -4.96 2.62
CA PHE A 20 7.93 -4.26 1.71
C PHE A 20 9.13 -5.17 1.41
N SER A 21 8.96 -6.03 0.42
CA SER A 21 9.92 -7.08 0.04
C SER A 21 10.79 -6.69 -1.15
N SER A 22 10.36 -5.69 -1.92
CA SER A 22 11.00 -5.23 -3.14
C SER A 22 11.19 -3.71 -3.12
N TRP A 23 12.18 -3.23 -3.87
CA TRP A 23 12.41 -1.80 -4.09
C TRP A 23 11.29 -1.11 -4.88
N LYS A 24 10.41 -1.89 -5.53
CA LYS A 24 9.22 -1.41 -6.25
C LYS A 24 8.03 -1.18 -5.32
N ASP A 25 8.08 -1.71 -4.10
CA ASP A 25 7.06 -1.50 -3.10
C ASP A 25 7.14 -0.06 -2.58
N GLY A 26 6.03 0.52 -2.16
CA GLY A 26 6.02 1.93 -1.81
C GLY A 26 4.71 2.42 -1.22
N ILE A 27 4.51 3.73 -1.25
CA ILE A 27 3.33 4.40 -0.70
C ILE A 27 2.63 5.14 -1.83
N ALA A 28 1.32 4.96 -1.95
CA ALA A 28 0.47 5.74 -2.85
C ALA A 28 -0.37 6.74 -2.04
N ASN A 29 -0.48 7.96 -2.54
CA ASN A 29 -1.47 8.93 -2.05
C ASN A 29 -2.81 8.62 -2.71
N ILE A 30 -3.67 7.92 -1.98
CA ILE A 30 -4.97 7.46 -2.48
C ILE A 30 -5.96 8.62 -2.60
N GLU A 31 -5.82 9.67 -1.80
CA GLU A 31 -6.65 10.87 -1.94
C GLU A 31 -6.43 11.53 -3.30
N PHE A 32 -5.17 11.70 -3.69
CA PHE A 32 -4.81 12.20 -5.03
C PHE A 32 -5.31 11.29 -6.15
N VAL A 33 -5.13 9.97 -6.02
CA VAL A 33 -5.55 9.02 -7.06
C VAL A 33 -7.07 9.06 -7.27
N ARG A 34 -7.86 9.29 -6.21
CA ARG A 34 -9.32 9.39 -6.30
C ARG A 34 -9.81 10.62 -7.06
N ASP A 35 -9.03 11.68 -7.12
CA ASP A 35 -9.37 12.86 -7.91
C ASP A 35 -9.29 12.57 -9.41
N ASP A 36 -8.46 11.60 -9.82
CA ASP A 36 -8.25 11.22 -11.22
C ASP A 36 -9.04 9.97 -11.64
N VAL A 37 -9.15 8.95 -10.78
CA VAL A 37 -9.77 7.65 -11.10
C VAL A 37 -10.66 7.10 -9.98
N GLN A 38 -11.71 6.37 -10.37
CA GLN A 38 -12.54 5.64 -9.41
C GLN A 38 -11.86 4.33 -8.99
N LEU A 39 -11.46 4.23 -7.72
CA LEU A 39 -10.87 3.02 -7.12
C LEU A 39 -11.97 2.12 -6.52
N LYS A 40 -12.67 1.34 -7.37
CA LYS A 40 -13.84 0.54 -6.95
C LYS A 40 -13.44 -0.67 -6.11
N ASP A 41 -12.28 -1.23 -6.40
CA ASP A 41 -11.68 -2.36 -5.70
C ASP A 41 -10.96 -1.99 -4.39
N MET A 42 -10.99 -0.71 -4.00
CA MET A 42 -10.46 -0.21 -2.73
C MET A 42 -11.53 0.43 -1.83
N ALA A 43 -12.79 -0.01 -1.94
CA ALA A 43 -13.93 0.61 -1.24
C ALA A 43 -13.77 0.70 0.30
N ASN A 44 -13.04 -0.26 0.91
CA ASN A 44 -12.80 -0.28 2.35
C ASN A 44 -11.59 0.55 2.79
N CYS A 45 -10.77 1.04 1.85
CA CYS A 45 -9.67 1.94 2.16
C CYS A 45 -10.23 3.35 2.29
N THR A 46 -10.47 3.87 3.49
CA THR A 46 -10.95 5.26 3.65
C THR A 46 -9.84 6.26 3.90
N GLY A 47 -8.61 5.79 4.14
CA GLY A 47 -7.43 6.63 4.34
C GLY A 47 -6.98 7.34 3.07
N GLY A 48 -6.19 8.41 3.25
CA GLY A 48 -5.57 9.16 2.16
C GLY A 48 -4.28 8.52 1.62
N VAL A 49 -3.77 7.48 2.27
CA VAL A 49 -2.55 6.76 1.86
C VAL A 49 -2.75 5.26 1.90
N ALA A 50 -2.05 4.54 1.03
CA ALA A 50 -1.94 3.08 1.07
C ALA A 50 -0.50 2.64 0.80
N PHE A 51 -0.09 1.57 1.47
CA PHE A 51 1.15 0.87 1.21
C PHE A 51 0.90 -0.14 0.09
N ILE A 52 1.80 -0.17 -0.87
CA ILE A 52 1.67 -0.92 -2.11
C ILE A 52 2.79 -1.93 -2.20
N GLN A 53 2.42 -3.18 -2.37
CA GLN A 53 3.34 -4.23 -2.79
C GLN A 53 3.20 -4.41 -4.30
N TYR A 54 4.27 -4.09 -5.02
CA TYR A 54 4.23 -4.02 -6.48
C TYR A 54 4.35 -5.39 -7.13
N ARG A 55 3.54 -5.61 -8.17
CA ARG A 55 3.52 -6.86 -8.94
C ARG A 55 3.86 -6.59 -10.40
N GLU A 56 4.94 -7.21 -10.87
CA GLU A 56 5.46 -7.05 -12.23
C GLU A 56 4.69 -7.83 -13.28
N ASP A 57 3.97 -8.87 -12.88
CA ASP A 57 3.17 -9.73 -13.75
C ASP A 57 1.96 -9.02 -14.38
N GLY A 58 1.76 -7.75 -14.04
CA GLY A 58 0.68 -6.93 -14.56
C GLY A 58 -0.68 -7.24 -13.94
N GLY A 59 -0.73 -8.03 -12.86
CA GLY A 59 -1.93 -8.26 -12.06
C GLY A 59 -2.28 -7.09 -11.15
N ALA A 60 -3.31 -7.29 -10.35
CA ALA A 60 -3.69 -6.36 -9.29
C ALA A 60 -2.55 -6.19 -8.29
N LEU A 61 -2.34 -4.97 -7.79
CA LEU A 61 -1.35 -4.69 -6.75
C LEU A 61 -1.94 -5.05 -5.40
N HIS A 62 -1.15 -5.67 -4.53
CA HIS A 62 -1.57 -5.88 -3.15
C HIS A 62 -1.37 -4.59 -2.35
N TYR A 63 -2.36 -4.20 -1.58
CA TYR A 63 -2.35 -2.94 -0.82
C TYR A 63 -2.67 -3.16 0.65
N ARG A 64 -2.13 -2.26 1.49
CA ARG A 64 -2.54 -2.06 2.89
C ARG A 64 -2.91 -0.61 3.12
N CYS A 65 -4.10 -0.37 3.61
CA CYS A 65 -4.63 0.96 3.88
C CYS A 65 -4.76 1.15 5.40
N PRO A 66 -3.89 1.97 6.01
CA PRO A 66 -3.95 2.25 7.44
C PRO A 66 -5.29 2.89 7.84
N THR A 67 -5.86 2.45 8.96
CA THR A 67 -7.16 2.95 9.47
C THR A 67 -7.02 3.83 10.71
N LEU A 68 -5.96 3.64 11.50
CA LEU A 68 -5.79 4.26 12.81
C LEU A 68 -4.38 4.83 13.00
N MET A 69 -3.38 3.95 13.11
CA MET A 69 -2.01 4.34 13.43
C MET A 69 -1.05 4.02 12.29
N MET A 70 -0.29 5.04 11.89
CA MET A 70 0.84 4.91 10.97
C MET A 70 2.07 5.55 11.60
N PHE A 71 3.17 4.80 11.65
CA PHE A 71 4.46 5.24 12.15
C PHE A 71 5.43 5.41 10.98
N GLY A 72 6.28 6.44 11.07
CA GLY A 72 7.31 6.68 10.05
C GLY A 72 6.74 7.10 8.70
N GLY A 73 5.69 7.92 8.65
CA GLY A 73 5.09 8.38 7.39
C GLY A 73 6.03 9.16 6.45
N TYR A 74 7.23 9.52 6.91
CA TYR A 74 8.29 10.16 6.12
C TYR A 74 9.39 9.18 5.69
N THR A 75 9.28 7.89 6.01
CA THR A 75 10.23 6.86 5.56
C THR A 75 9.72 6.19 4.28
N SER A 76 10.61 5.49 3.58
CA SER A 76 10.24 4.69 2.40
C SER A 76 9.43 3.44 2.75
N GLN A 77 9.41 3.03 4.02
CA GLN A 77 8.76 1.83 4.52
C GLN A 77 8.07 2.14 5.86
N PRO A 78 6.96 2.89 5.83
CA PRO A 78 6.17 3.19 7.02
C PRO A 78 5.57 1.91 7.60
N PHE A 79 5.18 1.99 8.87
CA PHE A 79 4.59 0.87 9.60
C PHE A 79 3.17 1.19 10.04
N ALA A 80 2.24 0.31 9.68
CA ALA A 80 0.92 0.22 10.30
C ALA A 80 0.81 -1.16 10.96
N PRO A 81 0.72 -1.25 12.31
CA PRO A 81 0.59 -2.53 12.99
C PRO A 81 -0.75 -3.17 12.65
N TRP A 82 -0.81 -4.50 12.66
CA TRP A 82 -2.10 -5.17 12.71
C TRP A 82 -2.72 -4.94 14.10
N PRO A 83 -4.04 -4.69 14.23
CA PRO A 83 -5.08 -4.72 13.19
C PRO A 83 -5.40 -3.37 12.52
N ASP A 84 -4.52 -2.37 12.61
CA ASP A 84 -4.78 -0.97 12.23
C ASP A 84 -4.65 -0.69 10.71
N TYR A 85 -4.93 -1.69 9.88
CA TYR A 85 -5.04 -1.56 8.43
C TYR A 85 -6.05 -2.55 7.86
N VAL A 86 -6.63 -2.18 6.72
CA VAL A 86 -7.33 -3.12 5.83
C VAL A 86 -6.41 -3.47 4.67
N GLU A 87 -6.48 -4.69 4.16
CA GLU A 87 -5.67 -5.16 3.04
C GLU A 87 -6.52 -5.79 1.94
N GLY A 88 -5.98 -5.81 0.72
CA GLY A 88 -6.68 -6.32 -0.46
C GLY A 88 -5.83 -6.19 -1.72
N ASP A 89 -6.43 -6.49 -2.87
CA ASP A 89 -5.78 -6.34 -4.17
C ASP A 89 -6.56 -5.33 -5.01
N SER A 90 -5.86 -4.43 -5.70
CA SER A 90 -6.46 -3.40 -6.55
C SER A 90 -5.87 -3.44 -7.96
N GLN A 91 -6.74 -3.69 -8.94
CA GLN A 91 -6.45 -3.58 -10.37
C GLN A 91 -6.59 -2.12 -10.86
N ASP A 92 -7.52 -1.34 -10.30
CA ASP A 92 -7.73 0.06 -10.65
C ASP A 92 -6.47 0.87 -10.32
N LEU A 93 -5.95 0.72 -9.11
CA LEU A 93 -4.71 1.38 -8.68
C LEU A 93 -3.51 0.89 -9.49
N ALA A 94 -3.46 -0.41 -9.82
CA ALA A 94 -2.40 -0.97 -10.64
C ALA A 94 -2.35 -0.38 -12.04
N THR A 95 -3.52 -0.13 -12.61
CA THR A 95 -3.66 0.50 -13.92
C THR A 95 -3.19 1.94 -13.86
N PHE A 96 -3.65 2.71 -12.86
CA PHE A 96 -3.24 4.10 -12.65
C PHE A 96 -1.72 4.25 -12.49
N ILE A 97 -1.10 3.50 -11.57
CA ILE A 97 0.35 3.59 -11.32
C ILE A 97 1.14 3.27 -12.58
N ARG A 98 0.71 2.26 -13.35
CA ARG A 98 1.37 1.88 -14.61
C ARG A 98 1.20 2.94 -15.70
N ASP A 99 0.03 3.54 -15.83
CA ASP A 99 -0.21 4.64 -16.77
C ASP A 99 0.61 5.87 -16.40
N ALA A 100 0.59 6.27 -15.13
CA ALA A 100 1.41 7.38 -14.62
C ALA A 100 2.90 7.13 -14.88
N SER A 101 3.41 5.93 -14.57
CA SER A 101 4.81 5.56 -14.81
C SER A 101 5.19 5.59 -16.29
N ARG A 102 4.33 5.07 -17.18
CA ARG A 102 4.56 5.11 -18.62
C ARG A 102 4.56 6.53 -19.17
N ASN A 103 3.68 7.38 -18.65
CA ASN A 103 3.58 8.78 -19.09
C ASN A 103 4.79 9.60 -18.61
N ALA A 104 5.26 9.37 -17.38
CA ALA A 104 6.47 9.99 -16.85
C ALA A 104 7.72 9.65 -17.70
N GLN A 105 7.87 8.39 -18.10
CA GLN A 105 8.98 7.96 -18.98
C GLN A 105 8.94 8.58 -20.38
N LYS A 106 7.75 8.93 -20.88
CA LYS A 106 7.60 9.62 -22.18
C LYS A 106 7.85 11.12 -22.08
N ALA A 107 7.63 11.71 -20.91
CA ALA A 107 7.75 13.14 -20.66
C ALA A 107 9.18 13.60 -20.35
N ASP A 108 10.10 12.67 -20.10
CA ASP A 108 11.54 12.92 -19.90
C ASP A 108 12.34 12.50 -21.16
N PRO A 109 12.56 13.41 -22.13
CA PRO A 109 13.42 13.16 -23.28
C PRO A 109 14.89 13.52 -22.97
N HIS A 110 15.45 13.03 -21.86
CA HIS A 110 16.85 13.27 -21.42
C HIS A 110 17.21 14.71 -21.01
#